data_AF-A0A819X0L2-F1
#
_entry.id   AF-A0A819X0L2-F1
#
_cell.length_a   1.000
_cell.length_b   1.000
_cell.length_c   1.000
_cell.angle_alpha   90.00
_cell.angle_beta   90.00
_cell.angle_gamma   90.00
#
_symmetry.space_group_name_H-M   'P 1'
#
loop_
_entity.id
_entity.type
_entity.pdbx_description
1 polymer ?
#
loop_
_entity_poly.entity_id
_entity_poly.type
_entity_poly.pdbx_seq_one_letter_code
_entity_poly.pdbx_strand_id
1 'polypeptide(L)'
;MIDMNPIKRWLNAYDSSNEKNKKLKSDKTTINCLENLPNEIFYEVFDYLDGCKLFNAFSNLNTRFQYLLACTSIGLKIRLTYESETVVQYLSGHIIIPNKHRIVSLNLSENCKYYYPNLNLFDIDSSFIRLESLQLYSIRSNQIIPILTSLISLTRLSSLTIDCIDDDPDDIDNIYQIIFKLPILRYNKLSYYTFELPIPLSIATNTQYSHIEYLVVDHRCTLNELIVILSYTPQLCRLTCREINESNEEDNTKHALSVISNLTYISIGKCHAKFDELILFITKISPQLQVLHITSCGDTTYLDADRWQRLISQYLLNLRILEFKYEEFIDEELEVTRYHERIDRFYSSFWTKRKWYFRLYIDTGYLLDDLIVYSVSSDRKNSINDMDQNISLNGHDEPILSLEVLSETNQLTIIDLPHIDNDPSLTVTIGPILLLVSITCLNITRWEIFIGSLIELVACLPNLNSLVVSSLAMIKPRCLSVEETTTLRWLSKNNVITKVKLHRMNDLAEIQFLFYLCSSMEYLEVDCTDKICPKQLLRFI
;
A
#
# COMPACT_ATOMS: atom_id res chain seq x y z
N MET A 1 -23.59 -7.71 2.55
CA MET A 1 -24.11 -8.43 3.73
C MET A 1 -24.07 -7.45 4.89
N ILE A 2 -25.22 -7.06 5.46
CA ILE A 2 -25.32 -6.01 6.49
C ILE A 2 -24.84 -6.58 7.83
N ASP A 3 -23.87 -5.94 8.49
CA ASP A 3 -23.50 -6.28 9.86
C ASP A 3 -24.57 -5.79 10.84
N MET A 4 -25.36 -6.75 11.35
CA MET A 4 -26.47 -6.54 12.28
C MET A 4 -26.01 -6.51 13.75
N ASN A 5 -24.70 -6.55 14.04
CA ASN A 5 -24.18 -6.54 15.41
C ASN A 5 -24.59 -5.34 16.28
N PRO A 6 -24.71 -4.09 15.75
CA PRO A 6 -25.16 -2.96 16.56
C PRO A 6 -26.60 -3.13 17.05
N ILE A 7 -27.48 -3.64 16.18
CA ILE A 7 -28.90 -3.91 16.48
C ILE A 7 -29.03 -5.04 17.51
N LYS A 8 -28.21 -6.09 17.40
CA LYS A 8 -28.13 -7.17 18.40
C LYS A 8 -27.68 -6.68 19.78
N ARG A 9 -26.68 -5.79 19.83
CA ARG A 9 -26.19 -5.23 21.11
C ARG A 9 -27.26 -4.38 21.81
N TRP A 10 -28.06 -3.63 21.05
CA TRP A 10 -29.14 -2.81 21.60
C TRP A 10 -30.34 -3.64 22.06
N LEU A 11 -30.78 -4.64 21.29
CA LEU A 11 -31.83 -5.58 21.69
C LEU A 11 -31.51 -6.27 23.03
N ASN A 12 -30.26 -6.69 23.21
CA ASN A 12 -29.81 -7.31 24.46
C ASN A 12 -29.80 -6.32 25.65
N ALA A 13 -29.49 -5.04 25.41
CA ALA A 13 -29.53 -4.00 26.44
C ALA A 13 -30.98 -3.63 26.82
N TYR A 14 -31.89 -3.61 25.85
CA TYR A 14 -33.31 -3.35 26.07
C TYR A 14 -33.98 -4.47 26.88
N ASP A 15 -33.72 -5.73 26.55
CA ASP A 15 -34.24 -6.88 27.30
C ASP A 15 -33.72 -6.93 28.75
N SER A 16 -32.45 -6.58 28.95
CA SER A 16 -31.84 -6.50 30.30
C SER A 16 -32.45 -5.42 31.19
N SER A 17 -33.00 -4.35 30.60
CA SER A 17 -33.65 -3.26 31.33
C SER A 17 -35.09 -3.58 31.76
N ASN A 18 -35.78 -4.45 31.01
CA ASN A 18 -37.17 -4.84 31.25
C ASN A 18 -37.33 -5.96 32.29
N GLU A 19 -36.29 -6.71 32.63
CA GLU A 19 -36.37 -7.73 33.68
C GLU A 19 -36.49 -7.15 35.10
N LYS A 20 -36.10 -5.89 35.33
CA LYS A 20 -36.19 -5.26 36.66
C LYS A 20 -37.57 -4.68 37.02
N ASN A 21 -38.53 -4.64 36.09
CA ASN A 21 -39.83 -3.98 36.29
C ASN A 21 -41.07 -4.89 36.10
N LYS A 22 -41.00 -6.17 36.49
CA LYS A 22 -42.18 -7.06 36.48
C LYS A 22 -42.88 -7.13 37.84
N LYS A 23 -43.70 -6.12 38.14
CA LYS A 23 -44.86 -6.26 39.04
C LYS A 23 -45.92 -5.17 38.82
N LEU A 24 -46.48 -5.08 37.63
CA LEU A 24 -47.85 -4.59 37.43
C LEU A 24 -48.40 -5.17 36.11
N LYS A 25 -49.56 -5.83 36.23
CA LYS A 25 -50.32 -6.42 35.12
C LYS A 25 -51.08 -5.32 34.38
N SER A 26 -50.74 -5.07 33.13
CA SER A 26 -51.69 -4.78 32.03
C SER A 26 -50.93 -4.77 30.70
N ASP A 27 -51.48 -5.46 29.71
CA ASP A 27 -51.16 -5.45 28.27
C ASP A 27 -49.70 -5.71 27.86
N LYS A 28 -49.40 -7.00 27.65
CA LYS A 28 -48.27 -7.44 26.82
C LYS A 28 -48.63 -7.22 25.34
N THR A 29 -48.44 -6.01 24.84
CA THR A 29 -48.06 -5.82 23.44
C THR A 29 -46.57 -6.12 23.35
N THR A 30 -46.22 -7.32 22.91
CA THR A 30 -44.86 -7.60 22.42
C THR A 30 -44.62 -6.71 21.20
N ILE A 31 -43.92 -5.60 21.42
CA ILE A 31 -43.49 -4.66 20.38
C ILE A 31 -42.36 -5.35 19.60
N ASN A 32 -42.73 -6.13 18.57
CA ASN A 32 -41.78 -6.82 17.68
C ASN A 32 -41.83 -6.27 16.23
N CYS A 33 -42.37 -5.08 16.00
CA CYS A 33 -42.42 -4.48 14.67
C CYS A 33 -41.38 -3.37 14.56
N LEU A 34 -40.53 -3.45 13.53
CA LEU A 34 -39.57 -2.39 13.14
C LEU A 34 -40.28 -1.02 13.05
N GLU A 35 -41.53 -1.02 12.60
CA GLU A 35 -42.41 0.14 12.46
C GLU A 35 -42.79 0.83 13.78
N ASN A 36 -42.45 0.26 14.93
CA ASN A 36 -42.67 0.87 16.24
C ASN A 36 -41.40 1.51 16.81
N LEU A 37 -40.25 1.39 16.13
CA LEU A 37 -39.03 2.08 16.55
C LEU A 37 -39.24 3.61 16.51
N PRO A 38 -38.63 4.39 17.42
CA PRO A 38 -38.66 5.85 17.38
C PRO A 38 -38.02 6.43 16.10
N ASN A 39 -38.41 7.64 15.71
CA ASN A 39 -37.87 8.32 14.52
C ASN A 39 -36.35 8.56 14.64
N GLU A 40 -35.89 8.83 15.86
CA GLU A 40 -34.50 9.09 16.23
C GLU A 40 -33.60 7.91 15.86
N ILE A 41 -34.09 6.69 16.11
CA ILE A 41 -33.36 5.46 15.76
C ILE A 41 -33.25 5.30 14.24
N PHE A 42 -34.30 5.66 13.49
CA PHE A 42 -34.22 5.63 12.03
C PHE A 42 -33.26 6.68 11.49
N TYR A 43 -33.21 7.88 12.07
CA TYR A 43 -32.22 8.89 11.67
C TYR A 43 -30.80 8.41 11.91
N GLU A 44 -30.53 7.78 13.06
CA GLU A 44 -29.22 7.18 13.34
C GLU A 44 -28.89 6.07 12.33
N VAL A 45 -29.84 5.19 12.00
CA VAL A 45 -29.64 4.17 10.96
C VAL A 45 -29.36 4.79 9.59
N PHE A 46 -30.09 5.85 9.23
CA PHE A 46 -29.94 6.52 7.93
C PHE A 46 -28.56 7.17 7.76
N ASP A 47 -27.92 7.63 8.84
CA ASP A 47 -26.58 8.22 8.79
C ASP A 47 -25.47 7.23 8.38
N TYR A 48 -25.73 5.91 8.50
CA TYR A 48 -24.84 4.84 8.04
C TYR A 48 -25.14 4.38 6.60
N LEU A 49 -26.25 4.83 6.00
CA LEU A 49 -26.65 4.43 4.66
C LEU A 49 -26.23 5.44 3.61
N ASP A 50 -25.92 4.93 2.41
CA ASP A 50 -25.84 5.77 1.23
C ASP A 50 -27.23 6.36 0.91
N GLY A 51 -27.29 7.64 0.58
CA GLY A 51 -28.54 8.36 0.35
C GLY A 51 -29.33 7.81 -0.84
N CYS A 52 -28.69 7.40 -1.93
CA CYS A 52 -29.41 6.77 -3.04
C CYS A 52 -30.03 5.43 -2.61
N LYS A 53 -29.27 4.60 -1.88
CA LYS A 53 -29.79 3.34 -1.31
C LYS A 53 -30.91 3.58 -0.31
N LEU A 54 -30.79 4.63 0.51
CA LEU A 54 -31.80 5.03 1.49
C LEU A 54 -33.13 5.38 0.80
N PHE A 55 -33.10 6.25 -0.21
CA PHE A 55 -34.31 6.60 -0.95
C PHE A 55 -34.90 5.40 -1.69
N ASN A 56 -34.08 4.58 -2.36
CA ASN A 56 -34.56 3.38 -3.06
C ASN A 56 -35.21 2.37 -2.11
N ALA A 57 -34.67 2.18 -0.91
CA ALA A 57 -35.18 1.21 0.05
C ALA A 57 -36.43 1.70 0.81
N PHE A 58 -36.50 3.00 1.15
CA PHE A 58 -37.50 3.50 2.10
C PHE A 58 -38.59 4.42 1.51
N SER A 59 -38.38 5.01 0.33
CA SER A 59 -39.32 6.01 -0.24
C SER A 59 -40.70 5.47 -0.55
N ASN A 60 -40.81 4.18 -0.87
CA ASN A 60 -42.05 3.53 -1.29
C ASN A 60 -42.64 2.57 -0.23
N LEU A 61 -42.08 2.52 0.98
CA LEU A 61 -42.56 1.59 2.01
C LEU A 61 -43.89 2.03 2.61
N ASN A 62 -43.94 3.22 3.20
CA ASN A 62 -45.15 3.80 3.77
C ASN A 62 -44.98 5.32 3.99
N THR A 63 -46.07 5.99 4.36
CA THR A 63 -46.09 7.45 4.59
C THR A 63 -45.14 7.89 5.71
N ARG A 64 -44.96 7.08 6.75
CA ARG A 64 -44.04 7.38 7.84
C ARG A 64 -42.60 7.52 7.33
N PHE A 65 -42.12 6.57 6.52
CA PHE A 65 -40.79 6.64 5.95
C PHE A 65 -40.63 7.78 4.94
N GLN A 66 -41.69 8.11 4.19
CA GLN A 66 -41.68 9.30 3.34
C GLN A 66 -41.46 10.58 4.15
N TYR A 67 -42.15 10.73 5.29
CA TYR A 67 -41.92 11.87 6.20
C TYR A 67 -40.52 11.89 6.81
N LEU A 68 -40.00 10.72 7.21
CA LEU A 68 -38.63 10.60 7.72
C LEU A 68 -37.62 11.04 6.66
N LEU A 69 -37.77 10.58 5.42
CA LEU A 69 -36.87 10.94 4.32
C LEU A 69 -37.00 12.41 3.92
N ALA A 70 -38.19 13.01 3.99
CA ALA A 70 -38.41 14.42 3.72
C ALA A 70 -37.81 15.36 4.80
N CYS A 71 -37.39 14.82 5.95
CA CYS A 71 -36.85 15.62 7.04
C CYS A 71 -35.49 16.24 6.68
N THR A 72 -35.38 17.57 6.77
CA THR A 72 -34.18 18.34 6.39
C THR A 72 -32.99 18.19 7.34
N SER A 73 -33.20 17.60 8.52
CA SER A 73 -32.15 17.41 9.53
C SER A 73 -31.11 16.37 9.10
N ILE A 74 -31.53 15.29 8.43
CA ILE A 74 -30.65 14.21 8.01
C ILE A 74 -29.68 14.72 6.93
N GLY A 75 -28.38 14.58 7.22
CA GLY A 75 -27.32 14.86 6.26
C GLY A 75 -27.15 13.70 5.28
N LEU A 76 -27.34 13.95 3.99
CA LEU A 76 -27.23 12.89 2.99
C LEU A 76 -25.79 12.70 2.55
N LYS A 77 -25.34 11.44 2.50
CA LYS A 77 -24.08 11.02 1.89
C LYS A 77 -24.42 10.28 0.60
N ILE A 78 -24.09 10.86 -0.54
CA ILE A 78 -24.43 10.32 -1.85
C ILE A 78 -23.18 9.77 -2.51
N ARG A 79 -23.21 8.50 -2.89
CA ARG A 79 -22.21 7.84 -3.72
C ARG A 79 -22.89 7.30 -4.97
N LEU A 80 -22.56 7.89 -6.11
CA LEU A 80 -22.94 7.35 -7.41
C LEU A 80 -21.85 6.37 -7.85
N THR A 81 -22.14 5.08 -7.77
CA THR A 81 -21.28 3.98 -8.28
C THR A 81 -21.59 3.66 -9.75
N TYR A 82 -21.02 2.58 -10.29
CA TYR A 82 -21.28 2.09 -11.65
C TYR A 82 -22.78 1.89 -11.90
N GLU A 83 -23.40 2.87 -12.56
CA GLU A 83 -24.83 2.92 -12.88
C GLU A 83 -24.97 3.35 -14.35
N SER A 84 -26.02 2.88 -15.04
CA SER A 84 -26.28 3.33 -16.41
C SER A 84 -26.64 4.82 -16.45
N GLU A 85 -26.39 5.50 -17.57
CA GLU A 85 -26.74 6.92 -17.74
C GLU A 85 -28.18 7.25 -17.35
N THR A 86 -29.13 6.38 -17.72
CA THR A 86 -30.54 6.54 -17.36
C THR A 86 -30.77 6.52 -15.85
N VAL A 87 -30.08 5.66 -15.12
CA VAL A 87 -30.14 5.59 -13.66
C VAL A 87 -29.47 6.83 -13.06
N VAL A 88 -28.31 7.23 -13.57
CA VAL A 88 -27.60 8.43 -13.12
C VAL A 88 -28.42 9.70 -13.31
N GLN A 89 -29.09 9.87 -14.46
CA GLN A 89 -30.01 10.97 -14.73
C GLN A 89 -31.22 10.92 -13.78
N TYR A 90 -31.78 9.73 -13.56
CA TYR A 90 -32.88 9.55 -12.62
C TYR A 90 -32.50 9.95 -11.19
N LEU A 91 -31.37 9.43 -10.67
CA LEU A 91 -30.87 9.73 -9.33
C LEU A 91 -30.55 11.23 -9.19
N SER A 92 -29.95 11.83 -10.22
CA SER A 92 -29.67 13.27 -10.25
C SER A 92 -30.95 14.10 -10.14
N GLY A 93 -31.94 13.82 -10.98
CA GLY A 93 -33.20 14.55 -11.03
C GLY A 93 -34.13 14.35 -9.82
N HIS A 94 -34.17 13.14 -9.26
CA HIS A 94 -35.17 12.77 -8.24
C HIS A 94 -34.62 12.74 -6.83
N ILE A 95 -33.29 12.58 -6.65
CA ILE A 95 -32.67 12.45 -5.34
C ILE A 95 -31.71 13.60 -5.09
N ILE A 96 -30.74 13.83 -5.98
CA ILE A 96 -29.65 14.78 -5.71
C ILE A 96 -30.13 16.23 -5.78
N ILE A 97 -30.67 16.65 -6.93
CA ILE A 97 -31.12 18.04 -7.13
C ILE A 97 -32.17 18.46 -6.09
N PRO A 98 -33.20 17.66 -5.78
CA PRO A 98 -34.20 18.04 -4.76
C PRO A 98 -33.60 18.15 -3.35
N ASN A 99 -32.52 17.42 -3.05
CA ASN A 99 -31.92 17.36 -1.72
C ASN A 99 -30.55 18.06 -1.62
N LYS A 100 -30.11 18.83 -2.62
CA LYS A 100 -28.77 19.46 -2.65
C LYS A 100 -28.42 20.28 -1.40
N HIS A 101 -29.40 20.95 -0.82
CA HIS A 101 -29.26 21.76 0.40
C HIS A 101 -28.89 20.97 1.68
N ARG A 102 -29.06 19.64 1.67
CA ARG A 102 -28.80 18.75 2.81
C ARG A 102 -27.79 17.65 2.50
N ILE A 103 -27.20 17.64 1.31
CA ILE A 103 -26.09 16.75 0.98
C ILE A 103 -24.85 17.25 1.72
N VAL A 104 -24.25 16.36 2.50
CA VAL A 104 -23.04 16.60 3.29
C VAL A 104 -21.81 16.00 2.62
N SER A 105 -21.99 14.87 1.91
CA SER A 105 -20.93 14.24 1.14
C SER A 105 -21.45 13.82 -0.22
N LEU A 106 -20.69 14.11 -1.27
CA LEU A 106 -20.98 13.73 -2.64
C LEU A 106 -19.75 13.05 -3.26
N ASN A 107 -19.92 11.80 -3.69
CA ASN A 107 -18.93 11.04 -4.42
C ASN A 107 -19.51 10.68 -5.79
N LEU A 108 -18.87 11.20 -6.84
CA LEU A 108 -19.17 10.92 -8.24
C LEU A 108 -18.05 10.00 -8.78
N SER A 109 -18.29 8.68 -8.79
CA SER A 109 -17.27 7.70 -9.17
C SER A 109 -17.02 7.63 -10.68
N GLU A 110 -15.92 6.93 -11.04
CA GLU A 110 -15.20 6.87 -12.32
C GLU A 110 -16.07 6.68 -13.59
N ASN A 111 -17.30 6.17 -13.47
CA ASN A 111 -18.09 5.78 -14.63
C ASN A 111 -19.22 6.75 -15.02
N CYS A 112 -19.53 7.78 -14.21
CA CYS A 112 -20.63 8.69 -14.54
C CYS A 112 -20.32 9.62 -15.73
N LYS A 113 -19.04 9.92 -15.99
CA LYS A 113 -18.62 10.84 -17.08
C LYS A 113 -17.81 10.18 -18.19
N TYR A 114 -17.15 9.03 -17.92
CA TYR A 114 -16.34 8.32 -18.91
C TYR A 114 -17.19 7.82 -20.10
N TYR A 115 -18.28 7.10 -19.81
CA TYR A 115 -19.22 6.64 -20.84
C TYR A 115 -20.14 7.74 -21.37
N TYR A 116 -20.26 8.85 -20.63
CA TYR A 116 -21.26 9.89 -20.88
C TYR A 116 -20.65 11.29 -20.85
N PRO A 117 -19.81 11.63 -21.85
CA PRO A 117 -19.16 12.94 -21.96
C PRO A 117 -20.11 14.14 -21.94
N ASN A 118 -21.39 13.94 -22.31
CA ASN A 118 -22.42 14.96 -22.39
C ASN A 118 -23.32 15.01 -21.14
N LEU A 119 -23.03 14.22 -20.11
CA LEU A 119 -23.86 14.13 -18.91
C LEU A 119 -23.64 15.39 -18.05
N ASN A 120 -24.43 16.44 -18.35
CA ASN A 120 -24.68 17.56 -17.46
C ASN A 120 -25.49 17.05 -16.26
N LEU A 121 -24.81 16.40 -15.31
CA LEU A 121 -25.41 15.87 -14.08
C LEU A 121 -26.20 16.95 -13.36
N PHE A 122 -25.49 17.99 -12.92
CA PHE A 122 -25.96 19.20 -12.27
C PHE A 122 -24.74 20.06 -11.96
N ASP A 123 -24.93 21.37 -11.83
CA ASP A 123 -23.87 22.27 -11.37
C ASP A 123 -23.68 22.14 -9.86
N ILE A 124 -22.45 21.91 -9.42
CA ILE A 124 -22.09 21.97 -8.01
C ILE A 124 -21.83 23.44 -7.68
N ASP A 125 -22.86 24.12 -7.18
CA ASP A 125 -22.88 25.55 -6.91
C ASP A 125 -23.19 25.85 -5.43
N SER A 126 -23.37 27.13 -5.11
CA SER A 126 -23.67 27.63 -3.76
C SER A 126 -24.95 27.05 -3.13
N SER A 127 -25.79 26.34 -3.88
CA SER A 127 -26.98 25.69 -3.34
C SER A 127 -26.68 24.42 -2.53
N PHE A 128 -25.47 23.87 -2.65
CA PHE A 128 -24.96 22.79 -1.81
C PHE A 128 -24.47 23.30 -0.44
N ILE A 129 -25.36 24.00 0.28
CA ILE A 129 -25.04 24.78 1.49
C ILE A 129 -24.44 23.97 2.66
N ARG A 130 -24.60 22.64 2.65
CA ARG A 130 -24.12 21.72 3.68
C ARG A 130 -22.99 20.81 3.21
N LEU A 131 -22.52 20.95 1.97
CA LEU A 131 -21.52 20.05 1.40
C LEU A 131 -20.17 20.25 2.08
N GLU A 132 -19.69 19.18 2.72
CA GLU A 132 -18.44 19.14 3.47
C GLU A 132 -17.36 18.33 2.75
N SER A 133 -17.76 17.31 1.99
CA SER A 133 -16.85 16.43 1.26
C SER A 133 -17.30 16.22 -0.18
N LEU A 134 -16.41 16.47 -1.13
CA LEU A 134 -16.62 16.26 -2.55
C LEU A 134 -15.53 15.37 -3.13
N GLN A 135 -15.93 14.30 -3.82
CA GLN A 135 -15.03 13.40 -4.53
C GLN A 135 -15.48 13.30 -5.98
N LEU A 136 -14.58 13.65 -6.89
CA LEU A 136 -14.81 13.68 -8.32
C LEU A 136 -13.78 12.78 -8.98
N TYR A 137 -14.26 11.70 -9.58
CA TYR A 137 -13.41 10.76 -10.30
C TYR A 137 -13.61 10.88 -11.80
N SER A 138 -12.57 10.54 -12.54
CA SER A 138 -12.56 10.55 -13.99
C SER A 138 -13.01 11.89 -14.62
N ILE A 139 -12.51 12.99 -14.08
CA ILE A 139 -12.77 14.34 -14.60
C ILE A 139 -11.79 14.66 -15.74
N ARG A 140 -12.29 15.28 -16.82
CA ARG A 140 -11.42 15.80 -17.87
C ARG A 140 -10.69 17.06 -17.41
N SER A 141 -9.44 17.24 -17.83
CA SER A 141 -8.58 18.36 -17.42
C SER A 141 -9.25 19.72 -17.64
N ASN A 142 -9.89 19.90 -18.81
CA ASN A 142 -10.60 21.12 -19.17
C ASN A 142 -11.85 21.45 -18.31
N GLN A 143 -12.34 20.50 -17.52
CA GLN A 143 -13.48 20.71 -16.61
C GLN A 143 -13.06 21.14 -15.21
N ILE A 144 -11.78 20.95 -14.85
CA ILE A 144 -11.31 21.14 -13.47
C ILE A 144 -11.46 22.60 -13.05
N ILE A 145 -10.94 23.54 -13.83
CA ILE A 145 -10.99 24.97 -13.50
C ILE A 145 -12.44 25.48 -13.36
N PRO A 146 -13.36 25.22 -14.31
CA PRO A 146 -14.78 25.58 -14.15
C PRO A 146 -15.40 25.03 -12.86
N ILE A 147 -15.14 23.75 -12.54
CA ILE A 147 -15.64 23.12 -11.32
C ILE A 147 -15.04 23.81 -10.10
N LEU A 148 -13.73 23.91 -10.00
CA LEU A 148 -13.04 24.54 -8.87
C LEU A 148 -13.53 25.97 -8.62
N THR A 149 -13.78 26.72 -9.69
CA THR A 149 -14.31 28.09 -9.61
C THR A 149 -15.69 28.13 -8.95
N SER A 150 -16.57 27.15 -9.23
CA SER A 150 -17.87 27.07 -8.57
C SER A 150 -17.76 26.66 -7.10
N LEU A 151 -16.76 25.83 -6.76
CA LEU A 151 -16.51 25.38 -5.38
C LEU A 151 -16.07 26.50 -4.43
N ILE A 152 -15.53 27.61 -4.94
CA ILE A 152 -15.15 28.78 -4.10
C ILE A 152 -16.34 29.28 -3.27
N SER A 153 -17.55 29.15 -3.80
CA SER A 153 -18.78 29.57 -3.11
C SER A 153 -19.22 28.65 -1.97
N LEU A 154 -18.61 27.47 -1.84
CA LEU A 154 -18.97 26.46 -0.85
C LEU A 154 -18.25 26.69 0.47
N THR A 155 -18.93 27.39 1.38
CA THR A 155 -18.38 27.79 2.69
C THR A 155 -18.17 26.64 3.68
N ARG A 156 -18.63 25.41 3.35
CA ARG A 156 -18.51 24.22 4.21
C ARG A 156 -17.62 23.12 3.64
N LEU A 157 -17.11 23.29 2.41
CA LEU A 157 -16.27 22.29 1.77
C LEU A 157 -14.91 22.19 2.46
N SER A 158 -14.71 21.11 3.22
CA SER A 158 -13.49 20.85 4.00
C SER A 158 -12.63 19.73 3.41
N SER A 159 -13.19 18.90 2.52
CA SER A 159 -12.51 17.80 1.86
C SER A 159 -12.80 17.79 0.36
N LEU A 160 -11.75 17.76 -0.45
CA LEU A 160 -11.84 17.70 -1.91
C LEU A 160 -10.92 16.61 -2.47
N THR A 161 -11.47 15.73 -3.30
CA THR A 161 -10.72 14.76 -4.09
C THR A 161 -11.06 14.94 -5.55
N ILE A 162 -10.04 15.13 -6.38
CA ILE A 162 -10.16 15.21 -7.83
C ILE A 162 -9.22 14.16 -8.42
N ASP A 163 -9.76 13.32 -9.27
CA ASP A 163 -9.03 12.35 -10.06
C ASP A 163 -9.37 12.56 -11.54
N CYS A 164 -8.33 12.74 -12.35
CA CYS A 164 -8.43 13.17 -13.73
C CYS A 164 -8.04 12.03 -14.68
N ILE A 165 -8.77 11.91 -15.79
CA ILE A 165 -8.50 10.89 -16.81
C ILE A 165 -7.50 11.31 -17.87
N ASP A 166 -7.40 12.62 -18.13
CA ASP A 166 -6.57 13.12 -19.22
C ASP A 166 -5.12 13.24 -18.76
N ASP A 167 -4.21 12.94 -19.66
CA ASP A 167 -2.78 13.15 -19.47
C ASP A 167 -2.48 14.65 -19.53
N ASP A 168 -1.58 15.13 -18.65
CA ASP A 168 -0.96 16.46 -18.68
C ASP A 168 -1.94 17.67 -18.80
N PRO A 169 -2.56 18.13 -17.69
CA PRO A 169 -3.35 19.35 -17.70
C PRO A 169 -2.47 20.58 -17.99
N ASP A 170 -2.77 21.29 -19.07
CA ASP A 170 -2.06 22.50 -19.51
C ASP A 170 -1.97 23.63 -18.46
N ASP A 171 -2.81 23.60 -17.41
CA ASP A 171 -3.04 24.70 -16.45
C ASP A 171 -2.89 24.28 -14.97
N ILE A 172 -1.92 23.41 -14.66
CA ILE A 172 -1.76 22.88 -13.30
C ILE A 172 -1.53 23.95 -12.22
N ASP A 173 -0.76 24.98 -12.54
CA ASP A 173 -0.51 26.08 -11.62
C ASP A 173 -1.81 26.81 -11.26
N ASN A 174 -2.68 27.04 -12.25
CA ASN A 174 -4.00 27.62 -12.05
C ASN A 174 -4.88 26.72 -11.18
N ILE A 175 -4.84 25.40 -11.39
CA ILE A 175 -5.56 24.41 -10.57
C ILE A 175 -5.15 24.55 -9.09
N TYR A 176 -3.86 24.48 -8.79
CA TYR A 176 -3.35 24.62 -7.42
C TYR A 176 -3.68 26.00 -6.82
N GLN A 177 -3.52 27.08 -7.57
CA GLN A 177 -3.85 28.43 -7.10
C GLN A 177 -5.32 28.56 -6.69
N ILE A 178 -6.25 27.92 -7.42
CA ILE A 178 -7.67 27.94 -7.05
C ILE A 178 -7.91 27.06 -5.82
N ILE A 179 -7.33 25.85 -5.77
CA ILE A 179 -7.47 24.94 -4.62
C ILE A 179 -7.00 25.62 -3.32
N PHE A 180 -5.84 26.28 -3.34
CA PHE A 180 -5.30 26.94 -2.15
C PHE A 180 -6.14 28.14 -1.67
N LYS A 181 -6.94 28.74 -2.55
CA LYS A 181 -7.89 29.82 -2.21
C LYS A 181 -9.20 29.31 -1.60
N LEU A 182 -9.44 28.00 -1.55
CA LEU A 182 -10.65 27.45 -0.93
C LEU A 182 -10.63 27.70 0.58
N PRO A 183 -11.64 28.39 1.14
CA PRO A 183 -11.50 29.14 2.39
C PRO A 183 -11.32 28.27 3.64
N ILE A 184 -11.82 27.03 3.63
CA ILE A 184 -11.78 26.13 4.79
C ILE A 184 -11.38 24.70 4.42
N LEU A 185 -10.74 24.54 3.26
CA LEU A 185 -10.32 23.24 2.79
C LEU A 185 -9.20 22.70 3.68
N ARG A 186 -9.42 21.54 4.31
CA ARG A 186 -8.46 20.88 5.22
C ARG A 186 -7.82 19.65 4.59
N TYR A 187 -8.55 18.94 3.74
CA TYR A 187 -8.08 17.78 3.00
C TYR A 187 -8.16 18.04 1.49
N ASN A 188 -7.05 17.81 0.78
CA ASN A 188 -7.01 17.83 -0.67
C ASN A 188 -6.28 16.59 -1.20
N LYS A 189 -6.87 15.95 -2.21
CA LYS A 189 -6.22 14.97 -3.08
C LYS A 189 -6.42 15.41 -4.53
N LEU A 190 -5.32 15.57 -5.26
CA LEU A 190 -5.32 15.84 -6.69
C LEU A 190 -4.53 14.73 -7.39
N SER A 191 -5.18 14.05 -8.32
CA SER A 191 -4.64 12.91 -9.06
C SER A 191 -4.82 13.14 -10.54
N TYR A 192 -3.75 12.95 -11.30
CA TYR A 192 -3.75 12.98 -12.75
C TYR A 192 -2.45 12.36 -13.26
N TYR A 193 -2.44 11.91 -14.50
CA TYR A 193 -1.27 11.27 -15.10
C TYR A 193 -0.43 12.33 -15.81
N THR A 194 0.85 12.44 -15.44
CA THR A 194 1.79 13.35 -16.11
C THR A 194 3.01 12.63 -16.57
N PHE A 195 3.53 13.07 -17.71
CA PHE A 195 4.80 12.56 -18.19
C PHE A 195 5.96 13.41 -17.72
N GLU A 196 5.95 14.75 -17.82
CA GLU A 196 7.19 15.50 -17.56
C GLU A 196 7.07 17.04 -17.45
N LEU A 197 5.88 17.62 -17.30
CA LEU A 197 5.77 19.08 -17.28
C LEU A 197 6.09 19.67 -15.91
N PRO A 198 7.01 20.66 -15.83
CA PRO A 198 7.31 21.33 -14.59
C PRO A 198 6.09 22.12 -14.12
N ILE A 199 5.87 22.20 -12.81
CA ILE A 199 4.79 22.98 -12.23
C ILE A 199 5.24 24.44 -12.12
N PRO A 200 4.72 25.39 -12.95
CA PRO A 200 5.20 26.77 -12.98
C PRO A 200 4.61 27.60 -11.83
N LEU A 201 4.55 27.05 -10.62
CA LEU A 201 4.12 27.78 -9.43
C LEU A 201 5.26 28.64 -8.90
N SER A 202 4.91 29.84 -8.43
CA SER A 202 5.83 30.68 -7.65
C SER A 202 5.73 30.36 -6.17
N ILE A 203 6.75 30.70 -5.38
CA ILE A 203 6.68 30.56 -3.93
C ILE A 203 5.57 31.44 -3.38
N ALA A 204 4.76 30.87 -2.50
CA ALA A 204 3.66 31.56 -1.86
C ALA A 204 4.13 32.77 -1.04
N THR A 205 3.35 33.83 -1.11
CA THR A 205 3.39 34.94 -0.15
C THR A 205 2.37 34.70 0.96
N ASN A 206 2.54 35.35 2.12
CA ASN A 206 1.70 35.14 3.31
C ASN A 206 0.18 35.37 3.08
N THR A 207 -0.20 36.03 1.99
CA THR A 207 -1.59 36.30 1.61
C THR A 207 -2.25 35.11 0.89
N GLN A 208 -1.48 34.09 0.52
CA GLN A 208 -1.93 32.95 -0.28
C GLN A 208 -2.00 31.64 0.53
N TYR A 209 -1.84 31.72 1.85
CA TYR A 209 -1.82 30.54 2.69
C TYR A 209 -3.18 29.85 2.74
N SER A 210 -3.13 28.55 2.51
CA SER A 210 -4.26 27.64 2.59
C SER A 210 -4.38 27.03 3.99
N HIS A 211 -5.59 26.54 4.32
CA HIS A 211 -5.90 25.84 5.57
C HIS A 211 -5.71 24.31 5.47
N ILE A 212 -5.09 23.84 4.38
CA ILE A 212 -4.88 22.41 4.15
C ILE A 212 -3.96 21.82 5.22
N GLU A 213 -4.45 20.77 5.87
CA GLU A 213 -3.74 19.98 6.89
C GLU A 213 -3.30 18.61 6.32
N TYR A 214 -3.99 18.12 5.30
CA TYR A 214 -3.77 16.84 4.65
C TYR A 214 -3.72 17.04 3.13
N LEU A 215 -2.55 16.80 2.54
CA LEU A 215 -2.32 16.97 1.11
C LEU A 215 -1.85 15.65 0.49
N VAL A 216 -2.54 15.21 -0.55
CA VAL A 216 -2.18 14.07 -1.39
C VAL A 216 -1.90 14.57 -2.80
N VAL A 217 -0.63 14.55 -3.18
CA VAL A 217 -0.09 14.88 -4.50
C VAL A 217 0.01 13.56 -5.27
N ASP A 218 -1.06 13.18 -5.97
CA ASP A 218 -1.20 11.88 -6.63
C ASP A 218 -0.86 11.94 -8.13
N HIS A 219 0.28 12.56 -8.41
CA HIS A 219 0.87 12.77 -9.73
C HIS A 219 2.39 12.90 -9.58
N ARG A 220 3.13 12.94 -10.69
CA ARG A 220 4.58 13.15 -10.64
C ARG A 220 4.92 14.61 -10.34
N CYS A 221 5.92 14.84 -9.50
CA CYS A 221 6.53 16.15 -9.29
C CYS A 221 7.99 16.01 -8.82
N THR A 222 8.76 17.08 -8.84
CA THR A 222 10.11 17.11 -8.24
C THR A 222 10.06 17.58 -6.78
N LEU A 223 11.14 17.34 -6.03
CA LEU A 223 11.27 17.89 -4.66
C LEU A 223 11.19 19.43 -4.63
N ASN A 224 11.64 20.11 -5.70
CA ASN A 224 11.59 21.57 -5.81
C ASN A 224 10.15 22.08 -6.00
N GLU A 225 9.37 21.40 -6.84
CA GLU A 225 7.95 21.72 -7.01
C GLU A 225 7.17 21.45 -5.73
N LEU A 226 7.49 20.36 -5.05
CA LEU A 226 6.89 20.04 -3.76
C LEU A 226 7.20 21.12 -2.73
N ILE A 227 8.43 21.63 -2.69
CA ILE A 227 8.82 22.79 -1.89
C ILE A 227 7.92 24.01 -2.17
N VAL A 228 7.63 24.28 -3.45
CA VAL A 228 6.74 25.38 -3.84
C VAL A 228 5.30 25.13 -3.37
N ILE A 229 4.74 23.95 -3.64
CA ILE A 229 3.40 23.54 -3.19
C ILE A 229 3.27 23.68 -1.67
N LEU A 230 4.29 23.24 -0.93
CA LEU A 230 4.33 23.29 0.52
C LEU A 230 4.38 24.72 1.07
N SER A 231 4.92 25.68 0.33
CA SER A 231 4.92 27.10 0.74
C SER A 231 3.51 27.68 0.89
N TYR A 232 2.52 27.12 0.19
CA TYR A 232 1.10 27.51 0.30
C TYR A 232 0.39 26.87 1.50
N THR A 233 0.96 25.86 2.15
CA THR A 233 0.28 25.02 3.15
C THR A 233 1.01 25.00 4.49
N PRO A 234 1.14 26.15 5.19
CA PRO A 234 1.91 26.22 6.45
C PRO A 234 1.29 25.43 7.62
N GLN A 235 0.01 25.05 7.52
CA GLN A 235 -0.70 24.23 8.52
C GLN A 235 -0.62 22.73 8.21
N LEU A 236 0.14 22.32 7.18
CA LEU A 236 0.19 20.93 6.75
C LEU A 236 0.75 20.03 7.85
N CYS A 237 0.00 18.98 8.15
CA CYS A 237 0.35 17.94 9.12
C CYS A 237 0.75 16.64 8.43
N ARG A 238 0.14 16.34 7.28
CA ARG A 238 0.32 15.10 6.52
C ARG A 238 0.48 15.37 5.03
N LEU A 239 1.59 14.88 4.48
CA LEU A 239 1.90 14.88 3.05
C LEU A 239 1.95 13.46 2.52
N THR A 240 1.35 13.22 1.36
CA THR A 240 1.50 11.98 0.61
C THR A 240 1.74 12.31 -0.85
N CYS A 241 2.79 11.72 -1.43
CA CYS A 241 3.18 11.91 -2.82
C CYS A 241 3.21 10.56 -3.50
N ARG A 242 2.65 10.47 -4.71
CA ARG A 242 2.72 9.25 -5.52
C ARG A 242 4.15 8.99 -5.99
N GLU A 243 4.74 9.97 -6.67
CA GLU A 243 6.00 9.79 -7.36
C GLU A 243 6.78 11.10 -7.38
N ILE A 244 8.05 11.02 -6.98
CA ILE A 244 8.99 12.14 -6.98
C ILE A 244 10.05 11.89 -8.05
N ASN A 245 10.09 12.74 -9.06
CA ASN A 245 11.07 12.67 -10.15
C ASN A 245 12.41 13.31 -9.76
N GLU A 246 13.46 12.90 -10.46
CA GLU A 246 14.76 13.55 -10.39
C GLU A 246 14.66 15.01 -10.86
N SER A 247 15.37 15.92 -10.19
CA SER A 247 15.43 17.31 -10.62
C SER A 247 16.40 17.50 -11.78
N ASN A 248 16.04 18.31 -12.77
CA ASN A 248 17.01 18.74 -13.77
C ASN A 248 18.09 19.58 -13.07
N GLU A 249 19.36 19.16 -13.16
CA GLU A 249 20.51 19.71 -12.38
C GLU A 249 20.70 21.24 -12.50
N GLU A 250 20.07 21.89 -13.47
CA GLU A 250 20.12 23.34 -13.68
C GLU A 250 19.26 24.15 -12.67
N ASP A 251 18.24 23.52 -12.05
CA ASP A 251 17.38 24.16 -11.05
C ASP A 251 17.89 23.95 -9.63
N ASN A 252 19.14 24.35 -9.39
CA ASN A 252 19.68 24.57 -8.05
C ASN A 252 18.99 25.78 -7.41
N THR A 253 17.72 25.61 -7.04
CA THR A 253 16.92 26.70 -6.51
C THR A 253 17.25 26.97 -5.05
N LYS A 254 17.89 28.14 -4.88
CA LYS A 254 18.17 28.88 -3.64
C LYS A 254 16.88 29.36 -2.94
N HIS A 255 15.82 28.58 -3.00
CA HIS A 255 14.54 28.92 -2.40
C HIS A 255 14.55 28.51 -0.93
N ALA A 256 14.69 29.52 -0.07
CA ALA A 256 14.56 29.39 1.37
C ALA A 256 13.08 29.25 1.73
N LEU A 257 12.65 28.03 2.04
CA LEU A 257 11.38 27.83 2.73
C LEU A 257 11.51 28.25 4.19
N SER A 258 10.46 28.89 4.71
CA SER A 258 10.19 28.90 6.14
C SER A 258 9.87 27.47 6.58
N VAL A 259 10.51 27.00 7.63
CA VAL A 259 10.31 25.67 8.20
C VAL A 259 8.83 25.37 8.40
N ILE A 260 8.34 24.27 7.83
CA ILE A 260 6.96 23.78 8.02
C ILE A 260 6.90 23.09 9.37
N SER A 261 6.54 23.84 10.40
CA SER A 261 6.64 23.36 11.79
C SER A 261 5.64 22.27 12.15
N ASN A 262 4.55 22.10 11.40
CA ASN A 262 3.46 21.18 11.76
C ASN A 262 3.53 19.82 11.07
N LEU A 263 4.44 19.65 10.11
CA LEU A 263 4.50 18.43 9.29
C LEU A 263 5.02 17.25 10.13
N THR A 264 4.15 16.27 10.36
CA THR A 264 4.44 15.09 11.21
C THR A 264 4.46 13.79 10.42
N TYR A 265 3.88 13.76 9.22
CA TYR A 265 3.79 12.57 8.38
C TYR A 265 4.16 12.90 6.93
N ILE A 266 5.08 12.11 6.37
CA ILE A 266 5.42 12.10 4.94
C ILE A 266 5.35 10.66 4.44
N SER A 267 4.71 10.46 3.29
CA SER A 267 4.73 9.20 2.54
C SER A 267 5.04 9.48 1.07
N ILE A 268 6.10 8.89 0.54
CA ILE A 268 6.50 9.01 -0.86
C ILE A 268 6.43 7.61 -1.48
N GLY A 269 5.53 7.45 -2.46
CA GLY A 269 5.22 6.16 -3.08
C GLY A 269 6.32 5.64 -3.99
N LYS A 270 6.99 6.52 -4.75
CA LYS A 270 8.19 6.26 -5.56
C LYS A 270 9.08 7.50 -5.55
N CYS A 271 10.38 7.34 -5.34
CA CYS A 271 11.33 8.44 -5.22
C CYS A 271 12.55 8.18 -6.11
N HIS A 272 12.60 8.89 -7.23
CA HIS A 272 13.68 8.90 -8.20
C HIS A 272 14.71 10.02 -7.92
N ALA A 273 14.41 10.95 -7.00
CA ALA A 273 15.34 12.01 -6.61
C ALA A 273 16.58 11.45 -5.90
N LYS A 274 17.75 12.05 -6.17
CA LYS A 274 19.02 11.68 -5.53
C LYS A 274 18.94 11.82 -4.01
N PHE A 275 19.68 10.99 -3.28
CA PHE A 275 19.66 10.99 -1.81
C PHE A 275 20.08 12.35 -1.22
N ASP A 276 21.02 13.04 -1.86
CA ASP A 276 21.44 14.38 -1.43
C ASP A 276 20.33 15.43 -1.60
N GLU A 277 19.51 15.33 -2.64
CA GLU A 277 18.32 16.18 -2.81
C GLU A 277 17.29 15.90 -1.72
N LEU A 278 17.07 14.62 -1.37
CA LEU A 278 16.20 14.25 -0.26
C LEU A 278 16.71 14.80 1.06
N ILE A 279 18.02 14.73 1.35
CA ILE A 279 18.61 15.35 2.55
C ILE A 279 18.26 16.84 2.57
N LEU A 280 18.53 17.55 1.48
CA LEU A 280 18.25 18.99 1.39
C LEU A 280 16.78 19.29 1.62
N PHE A 281 15.87 18.53 1.01
CA PHE A 281 14.43 18.64 1.22
C PHE A 281 14.04 18.42 2.69
N ILE A 282 14.49 17.32 3.29
CA ILE A 282 14.21 16.98 4.69
C ILE A 282 14.73 18.07 5.64
N THR A 283 15.94 18.61 5.43
CA THR A 283 16.49 19.67 6.29
C THR A 283 15.64 20.95 6.29
N LYS A 284 14.85 21.20 5.23
CA LYS A 284 13.97 22.37 5.14
C LYS A 284 12.62 22.19 5.86
N ILE A 285 12.12 20.96 6.02
CA ILE A 285 10.70 20.73 6.39
C ILE A 285 10.47 19.92 7.67
N SER A 286 11.50 19.32 8.27
CA SER A 286 11.29 18.09 9.07
C SER A 286 11.45 18.12 10.61
N PRO A 287 11.58 19.25 11.34
CA PRO A 287 11.93 19.17 12.76
C PRO A 287 10.90 18.44 13.62
N GLN A 288 9.65 18.32 13.17
CA GLN A 288 8.58 17.62 13.87
C GLN A 288 8.16 16.30 13.21
N LEU A 289 8.90 15.82 12.19
CA LEU A 289 8.51 14.63 11.45
C LEU A 289 8.54 13.39 12.35
N GLN A 290 7.42 12.67 12.40
CA GLN A 290 7.22 11.47 13.23
C GLN A 290 7.12 10.20 12.39
N VAL A 291 6.60 10.30 11.16
CA VAL A 291 6.41 9.18 10.25
C VAL A 291 7.01 9.53 8.89
N LEU A 292 7.90 8.67 8.41
CA LEU A 292 8.47 8.73 7.07
C LEU A 292 8.30 7.37 6.40
N HIS A 293 7.47 7.32 5.36
CA HIS A 293 7.39 6.20 4.44
C HIS A 293 8.00 6.63 3.12
N ILE A 294 8.91 5.84 2.58
CA ILE A 294 9.58 6.16 1.32
C ILE A 294 9.92 4.87 0.59
N THR A 295 9.54 4.84 -0.69
CA THR A 295 10.07 3.89 -1.66
C THR A 295 11.00 4.64 -2.60
N SER A 296 12.20 4.13 -2.85
CA SER A 296 13.16 4.74 -3.78
C SER A 296 13.68 3.69 -4.77
N CYS A 297 14.18 4.13 -5.91
CA CYS A 297 14.80 3.28 -6.93
C CYS A 297 15.85 4.07 -7.70
N GLY A 298 16.76 3.38 -8.39
CA GLY A 298 17.79 3.97 -9.26
C GLY A 298 19.02 4.52 -8.53
N ASP A 299 18.85 5.41 -7.55
CA ASP A 299 20.00 5.93 -6.79
C ASP A 299 20.44 4.94 -5.70
N THR A 300 21.44 4.11 -6.01
CA THR A 300 22.00 3.11 -5.09
C THR A 300 22.56 3.70 -3.80
N THR A 301 22.77 5.02 -3.71
CA THR A 301 23.24 5.64 -2.48
C THR A 301 22.19 5.65 -1.35
N TYR A 302 20.92 5.37 -1.66
CA TYR A 302 19.87 5.08 -0.69
C TYR A 302 20.14 3.80 0.12
N LEU A 303 20.97 2.89 -0.39
CA LEU A 303 21.39 1.66 0.30
C LEU A 303 22.51 1.91 1.33
N ASP A 304 22.95 3.15 1.52
CA ASP A 304 23.91 3.51 2.59
C ASP A 304 23.21 3.75 3.93
N ALA A 305 23.13 2.71 4.76
CA ALA A 305 22.52 2.78 6.08
C ALA A 305 23.16 3.84 7.01
N ASP A 306 24.46 4.15 6.86
CA ASP A 306 25.13 5.16 7.69
C ASP A 306 24.75 6.58 7.29
N ARG A 307 24.47 6.81 5.99
CA ARG A 307 23.90 8.09 5.54
C ARG A 307 22.50 8.31 6.11
N TRP A 308 21.64 7.30 6.03
CA TRP A 308 20.34 7.33 6.69
C TRP A 308 20.47 7.59 8.20
N GLN A 309 21.33 6.85 8.90
CA GLN A 309 21.54 7.04 10.33
C GLN A 309 22.00 8.47 10.65
N ARG A 310 22.88 9.08 9.85
CA ARG A 310 23.30 10.48 10.02
C ARG A 310 22.16 11.46 9.79
N LEU A 311 21.44 11.33 8.67
CA LEU A 311 20.27 12.15 8.35
C LEU A 311 19.26 12.13 9.51
N ILE A 312 18.92 10.93 9.97
CA ILE A 312 17.93 10.74 11.02
C ILE A 312 18.41 11.31 12.36
N SER A 313 19.65 11.00 12.75
CA SER A 313 20.21 11.44 14.03
C SER A 313 20.43 12.95 14.11
N GLN A 314 20.57 13.63 12.97
CA GLN A 314 20.79 15.06 12.91
C GLN A 314 19.51 15.87 12.73
N TYR A 315 18.59 15.40 11.87
CA TYR A 315 17.45 16.20 11.41
C TYR A 315 16.08 15.64 11.78
N LEU A 316 15.96 14.31 11.98
CA LEU A 316 14.68 13.63 12.23
C LEU A 316 14.56 13.13 13.68
N LEU A 317 14.82 14.02 14.64
CA LEU A 317 14.90 13.67 16.06
C LEU A 317 13.59 13.13 16.66
N ASN A 318 12.45 13.49 16.06
CA ASN A 318 11.12 13.08 16.51
C ASN A 318 10.57 11.86 15.74
N LEU A 319 11.37 11.27 14.85
CA LEU A 319 10.95 10.14 14.03
C LEU A 319 10.65 8.92 14.89
N ARG A 320 9.44 8.38 14.72
CA ARG A 320 8.96 7.19 15.43
C ARG A 320 8.82 6.02 14.48
N ILE A 321 8.32 6.27 13.28
CA ILE A 321 8.07 5.25 12.26
C ILE A 321 8.89 5.61 11.03
N LEU A 322 9.72 4.66 10.60
CA LEU A 322 10.42 4.69 9.34
C LEU A 322 10.13 3.38 8.60
N GLU A 323 9.51 3.51 7.44
CA GLU A 323 9.35 2.43 6.48
C GLU A 323 10.08 2.83 5.21
N PHE A 324 11.19 2.15 4.93
CA PHE A 324 12.02 2.40 3.76
C PHE A 324 12.01 1.17 2.85
N LYS A 325 11.57 1.37 1.61
CA LYS A 325 11.62 0.38 0.53
C LYS A 325 12.59 0.86 -0.54
N TYR A 326 13.41 -0.04 -1.06
CA TYR A 326 14.24 0.20 -2.23
C TYR A 326 13.82 -0.80 -3.31
N GLU A 327 13.53 -0.30 -4.50
CA GLU A 327 13.17 -1.08 -5.68
C GLU A 327 14.33 -1.03 -6.68
N GLU A 328 14.79 -2.19 -7.14
CA GLU A 328 15.87 -2.34 -8.11
C GLU A 328 15.37 -3.08 -9.35
N PHE A 329 15.52 -2.50 -10.53
CA PHE A 329 15.02 -3.08 -11.78
C PHE A 329 16.14 -3.89 -12.47
N ILE A 330 15.78 -5.05 -13.05
CA ILE A 330 16.71 -6.02 -13.67
C ILE A 330 16.93 -5.78 -15.17
N ASP A 331 16.36 -4.71 -15.72
CA ASP A 331 16.29 -4.46 -17.16
C ASP A 331 17.66 -4.42 -17.88
N GLU A 332 18.76 -4.08 -17.21
CA GLU A 332 20.12 -4.17 -17.73
C GLU A 332 21.12 -4.53 -16.62
N GLU A 333 21.73 -5.74 -16.68
CA GLU A 333 22.81 -6.25 -15.79
C GLU A 333 22.89 -5.58 -14.41
N LEU A 334 22.10 -6.06 -13.44
CA LEU A 334 22.13 -5.65 -12.03
C LEU A 334 23.55 -5.24 -11.56
N GLU A 335 23.80 -3.93 -11.49
CA GLU A 335 25.11 -3.41 -11.11
C GLU A 335 25.24 -3.44 -9.59
N VAL A 336 25.80 -4.54 -9.07
CA VAL A 336 26.12 -4.66 -7.65
C VAL A 336 27.18 -3.63 -7.26
N THR A 337 26.73 -2.48 -6.78
CA THR A 337 27.60 -1.44 -6.23
C THR A 337 28.10 -1.79 -4.82
N ARG A 338 29.14 -1.08 -4.36
CA ARG A 338 29.66 -1.15 -2.98
C ARG A 338 28.61 -0.88 -1.88
N TYR A 339 27.45 -0.31 -2.22
CA TYR A 339 26.38 -0.06 -1.25
C TYR A 339 25.57 -1.32 -0.96
N HIS A 340 25.43 -2.21 -1.95
CA HIS A 340 24.84 -3.53 -1.75
C HIS A 340 25.63 -4.35 -0.72
N GLU A 341 26.97 -4.26 -0.76
CA GLU A 341 27.85 -4.94 0.19
C GLU A 341 27.64 -4.50 1.65
N ARG A 342 26.92 -3.40 1.87
CA ARG A 342 26.69 -2.77 3.18
C ARG A 342 25.22 -2.79 3.62
N ILE A 343 24.36 -3.52 2.91
CA ILE A 343 22.95 -3.68 3.24
C ILE A 343 22.75 -4.28 4.65
N ASP A 344 23.70 -5.10 5.10
CA ASP A 344 23.74 -5.65 6.46
C ASP A 344 23.77 -4.56 7.55
N ARG A 345 24.25 -3.35 7.25
CA ARG A 345 24.26 -2.22 8.20
C ARG A 345 22.86 -1.73 8.60
N PHE A 346 21.83 -2.01 7.80
CA PHE A 346 20.43 -1.80 8.21
C PHE A 346 20.00 -2.70 9.38
N TYR A 347 20.82 -3.67 9.79
CA TYR A 347 20.62 -4.48 11.00
C TYR A 347 21.29 -3.92 12.25
N SER A 348 22.07 -2.83 12.13
CA SER A 348 22.76 -2.28 13.29
C SER A 348 21.79 -1.98 14.44
N SER A 349 22.29 -1.96 15.68
CA SER A 349 21.45 -1.71 16.85
C SER A 349 20.67 -0.38 16.79
N PHE A 350 21.08 0.54 15.90
CA PHE A 350 20.35 1.75 15.60
C PHE A 350 18.96 1.47 15.00
N TRP A 351 18.86 0.54 14.05
CA TRP A 351 17.63 0.19 13.33
C TRP A 351 16.75 -0.77 14.13
N THR A 352 17.33 -1.88 14.60
CA THR A 352 16.59 -2.96 15.26
C THR A 352 15.97 -2.54 16.58
N LYS A 353 16.68 -1.75 17.42
CA LYS A 353 16.11 -1.23 18.68
C LYS A 353 14.94 -0.27 18.46
N ARG A 354 14.86 0.38 17.30
CA ARG A 354 13.80 1.32 16.94
C ARG A 354 12.64 0.67 16.19
N LYS A 355 12.75 -0.63 15.86
CA LYS A 355 11.75 -1.34 15.06
C LYS A 355 11.46 -0.68 13.72
N TRP A 356 12.49 -0.14 13.08
CA TRP A 356 12.37 0.46 11.75
C TRP A 356 12.57 -0.58 10.67
N TYR A 357 11.86 -0.40 9.56
CA TYR A 357 11.75 -1.39 8.50
C TYR A 357 12.54 -0.93 7.28
N PHE A 358 13.38 -1.83 6.78
CA PHE A 358 14.01 -1.71 5.48
C PHE A 358 13.64 -2.91 4.62
N ARG A 359 13.27 -2.69 3.37
CA ARG A 359 13.02 -3.75 2.39
C ARG A 359 13.69 -3.42 1.07
N LEU A 360 14.40 -4.39 0.51
CA LEU A 360 14.91 -4.38 -0.85
C LEU A 360 14.00 -5.28 -1.69
N TYR A 361 13.40 -4.70 -2.71
CA TYR A 361 12.65 -5.33 -3.77
C TYR A 361 13.51 -5.30 -5.03
N ILE A 362 13.51 -6.40 -5.76
CA ILE A 362 14.11 -6.51 -7.07
C ILE A 362 12.98 -6.82 -8.04
N ASP A 363 12.66 -5.87 -8.90
CA ASP A 363 11.68 -6.03 -9.97
C ASP A 363 12.36 -6.78 -11.12
N THR A 364 11.87 -7.99 -11.40
CA THR A 364 12.37 -8.86 -12.48
C THR A 364 11.70 -8.57 -13.84
N GLY A 365 10.89 -7.52 -13.92
CA GLY A 365 10.09 -7.14 -15.07
C GLY A 365 8.91 -8.09 -15.29
N TYR A 366 8.45 -8.20 -16.54
CA TYR A 366 7.29 -9.02 -16.95
C TYR A 366 7.40 -10.53 -16.67
N LEU A 367 8.54 -11.01 -16.14
CA LEU A 367 8.80 -12.43 -15.92
C LEU A 367 8.32 -12.93 -14.56
N LEU A 368 8.40 -12.10 -13.51
CA LEU A 368 7.91 -12.39 -12.15
C LEU A 368 7.52 -11.06 -11.49
N ASP A 369 6.35 -11.01 -10.84
CA ASP A 369 5.99 -9.89 -9.96
C ASP A 369 7.09 -9.64 -8.90
N ASP A 370 7.20 -8.39 -8.43
CA ASP A 370 8.24 -7.88 -7.53
C ASP A 370 8.79 -8.90 -6.51
N LEU A 371 10.10 -9.14 -6.58
CA LEU A 371 10.79 -10.04 -5.69
C LEU A 371 11.37 -9.29 -4.49
N ILE A 372 10.78 -9.41 -3.30
CA ILE A 372 11.50 -9.03 -2.07
C ILE A 372 12.75 -9.89 -2.02
N VAL A 373 13.95 -9.32 -1.86
CA VAL A 373 15.21 -10.07 -1.69
C VAL A 373 15.81 -9.88 -0.32
N TYR A 374 15.59 -8.72 0.32
CA TYR A 374 16.10 -8.49 1.66
C TYR A 374 15.13 -7.69 2.51
N SER A 375 14.91 -8.12 3.75
CA SER A 375 14.07 -7.38 4.69
C SER A 375 14.68 -7.32 6.09
N VAL A 376 14.52 -6.18 6.73
CA VAL A 376 14.81 -5.99 8.15
C VAL A 376 13.48 -5.69 8.82
N SER A 377 12.99 -6.65 9.63
CA SER A 377 11.80 -6.51 10.45
C SER A 377 12.07 -7.04 11.84
N SER A 378 11.65 -6.28 12.86
CA SER A 378 11.70 -6.68 14.27
C SER A 378 10.46 -7.47 14.72
N ASP A 379 9.47 -7.65 13.85
CA ASP A 379 8.22 -8.32 14.18
C ASP A 379 7.83 -9.32 13.06
N ARG A 380 8.03 -10.62 13.34
CA ARG A 380 7.67 -11.77 12.46
C ARG A 380 6.20 -11.84 12.05
N LYS A 381 5.30 -11.07 12.69
CA LYS A 381 3.84 -11.24 12.56
C LYS A 381 3.16 -10.26 11.60
N ASN A 382 3.82 -9.16 11.23
CA ASN A 382 3.20 -8.16 10.35
C ASN A 382 3.62 -8.30 8.87
N SER A 383 4.73 -8.99 8.55
CA SER A 383 5.13 -9.17 7.13
C SER A 383 4.11 -9.98 6.32
N ILE A 384 3.50 -11.00 6.94
CA ILE A 384 2.55 -11.90 6.25
C ILE A 384 1.16 -11.26 6.11
N ASN A 385 0.74 -10.38 7.03
CA ASN A 385 -0.60 -9.77 7.00
C ASN A 385 -0.66 -8.44 6.22
N ASP A 386 0.46 -7.75 6.02
CA ASP A 386 0.48 -6.47 5.28
C ASP A 386 0.46 -6.66 3.75
N MET A 387 0.68 -7.88 3.24
CA MET A 387 0.45 -8.20 1.82
C MET A 387 -1.04 -8.10 1.43
N ASP A 388 -1.97 -8.31 2.37
CA ASP A 388 -3.40 -8.30 2.09
C ASP A 388 -4.04 -6.89 2.06
N GLN A 389 -3.32 -5.82 2.45
CA GLN A 389 -3.95 -4.51 2.68
C GLN A 389 -3.33 -3.32 1.94
N ASN A 390 -2.24 -3.49 1.19
CA ASN A 390 -1.59 -2.37 0.46
C ASN A 390 -1.52 -2.54 -1.07
N ILE A 391 -2.24 -3.50 -1.66
CA ILE A 391 -2.43 -3.56 -3.11
C ILE A 391 -3.93 -3.60 -3.40
N SER A 392 -4.51 -2.41 -3.55
CA SER A 392 -5.77 -2.22 -4.26
C SER A 392 -5.76 -0.83 -4.87
N LEU A 393 -5.00 -0.68 -5.95
CA LEU A 393 -5.25 0.33 -6.97
C LEU A 393 -5.02 -0.17 -8.40
N ASN A 394 -4.39 -1.33 -8.61
CA ASN A 394 -4.44 -2.06 -9.89
C ASN A 394 -4.81 -3.52 -9.59
N GLY A 395 -5.89 -4.00 -10.20
CA GLY A 395 -6.45 -5.33 -9.97
C GLY A 395 -5.71 -6.45 -10.68
N HIS A 396 -4.40 -6.57 -10.49
CA HIS A 396 -3.61 -7.69 -10.98
C HIS A 396 -2.60 -8.16 -9.92
N ASP A 397 -2.80 -9.42 -9.55
CA ASP A 397 -1.83 -10.46 -9.17
C ASP A 397 -1.01 -10.32 -7.86
N GLU A 398 -1.13 -11.34 -7.01
CA GLU A 398 -0.25 -11.60 -5.86
C GLU A 398 1.17 -11.92 -6.37
N PRO A 399 2.24 -11.51 -5.67
CA PRO A 399 3.58 -11.73 -6.16
C PRO A 399 3.89 -13.22 -6.40
N ILE A 400 4.22 -13.57 -7.66
CA ILE A 400 4.56 -14.93 -8.11
C ILE A 400 5.86 -15.46 -7.46
N LEU A 401 6.72 -14.60 -6.91
CA LEU A 401 7.95 -14.98 -6.21
C LEU A 401 8.19 -14.02 -5.02
N SER A 402 8.32 -14.52 -3.79
CA SER A 402 8.74 -13.68 -2.65
C SER A 402 9.88 -14.32 -1.87
N LEU A 403 11.04 -13.64 -1.81
CA LEU A 403 12.22 -14.02 -1.04
C LEU A 403 12.34 -13.16 0.22
N GLU A 404 11.74 -13.60 1.32
CA GLU A 404 11.91 -12.89 2.58
C GLU A 404 13.24 -13.30 3.25
N VAL A 405 14.27 -12.47 3.14
CA VAL A 405 15.38 -12.56 4.10
C VAL A 405 14.93 -11.92 5.40
N LEU A 406 14.77 -12.72 6.46
CA LEU A 406 14.51 -12.28 7.82
C LEU A 406 15.84 -12.22 8.58
N SER A 407 16.34 -11.00 8.78
CA SER A 407 17.68 -10.74 9.33
C SER A 407 17.86 -11.12 10.81
N GLU A 408 16.79 -11.23 11.62
CA GLU A 408 16.91 -11.77 12.99
C GLU A 408 17.44 -13.21 13.00
N THR A 409 17.29 -13.94 11.89
CA THR A 409 17.71 -15.34 11.74
C THR A 409 18.67 -15.58 10.58
N ASN A 410 19.12 -14.53 9.86
CA ASN A 410 19.83 -14.67 8.58
C ASN A 410 19.17 -15.74 7.70
N GLN A 411 17.84 -15.70 7.63
CA GLN A 411 17.04 -16.76 7.01
C GLN A 411 16.45 -16.23 5.71
N LEU A 412 16.76 -16.85 4.59
CA LEU A 412 16.10 -16.65 3.31
C LEU A 412 14.88 -17.58 3.24
N THR A 413 13.68 -17.02 3.10
CA THR A 413 12.46 -17.81 2.89
C THR A 413 11.94 -17.60 1.48
N ILE A 414 11.95 -18.67 0.69
CA ILE A 414 11.34 -18.73 -0.63
C ILE A 414 9.92 -19.27 -0.45
N ILE A 415 8.93 -18.42 -0.66
CA ILE A 415 7.52 -18.79 -0.47
C ILE A 415 6.98 -19.40 -1.76
N ASP A 416 7.24 -18.77 -2.90
CA ASP A 416 6.82 -19.26 -4.21
C ASP A 416 8.04 -19.24 -5.15
N LEU A 417 8.10 -20.23 -6.04
CA LEU A 417 9.07 -20.43 -7.10
C LEU A 417 8.22 -20.94 -8.27
N PRO A 418 7.96 -20.13 -9.31
CA PRO A 418 7.28 -20.67 -10.48
C PRO A 418 8.10 -21.84 -11.01
N HIS A 419 7.47 -22.67 -11.84
CA HIS A 419 8.16 -23.71 -12.58
C HIS A 419 9.19 -23.09 -13.55
N ILE A 420 10.31 -22.61 -13.01
CA ILE A 420 11.54 -22.21 -13.71
C ILE A 420 12.22 -23.50 -14.12
N ASP A 421 11.53 -24.33 -14.89
CA ASP A 421 12.08 -25.60 -15.34
C ASP A 421 13.17 -25.36 -16.40
N ASN A 422 13.46 -24.12 -16.84
CA ASN A 422 14.43 -23.84 -17.91
C ASN A 422 15.11 -22.45 -17.96
N ASP A 423 14.88 -21.53 -17.01
CA ASP A 423 15.53 -20.21 -17.10
C ASP A 423 16.67 -20.05 -16.07
N PRO A 424 17.95 -20.11 -16.50
CA PRO A 424 19.09 -19.82 -15.63
C PRO A 424 19.13 -18.35 -15.17
N SER A 425 18.18 -17.51 -15.58
CA SER A 425 18.12 -16.10 -15.23
C SER A 425 18.08 -15.85 -13.72
N LEU A 426 17.32 -16.61 -12.92
CA LEU A 426 17.13 -16.25 -11.51
C LEU A 426 18.44 -16.23 -10.73
N THR A 427 19.23 -17.31 -10.75
CA THR A 427 20.48 -17.41 -9.98
C THR A 427 21.57 -16.52 -10.53
N VAL A 428 21.60 -16.28 -11.86
CA VAL A 428 22.48 -15.28 -12.48
C VAL A 428 22.12 -13.88 -12.02
N THR A 429 20.82 -13.57 -11.91
CA THR A 429 20.30 -12.25 -11.59
C THR A 429 20.42 -11.93 -10.10
N ILE A 430 19.94 -12.80 -9.20
CA ILE A 430 19.93 -12.52 -7.76
C ILE A 430 21.16 -13.05 -7.02
N GLY A 431 21.90 -13.97 -7.63
CA GLY A 431 23.08 -14.61 -7.03
C GLY A 431 24.11 -13.62 -6.49
N PRO A 432 24.48 -12.56 -7.24
CA PRO A 432 25.37 -11.53 -6.75
C PRO A 432 24.90 -10.87 -5.43
N ILE A 433 23.60 -10.59 -5.28
CA ILE A 433 23.05 -10.01 -4.04
C ILE A 433 23.01 -11.05 -2.93
N LEU A 434 22.62 -12.29 -3.21
CA LEU A 434 22.59 -13.37 -2.22
C LEU A 434 23.98 -13.66 -1.64
N LEU A 435 25.04 -13.52 -2.45
CA LEU A 435 26.43 -13.65 -1.99
C LEU A 435 26.85 -12.57 -1.00
N LEU A 436 26.26 -11.37 -1.09
CA LEU A 436 26.54 -10.25 -0.19
C LEU A 436 25.84 -10.38 1.15
N VAL A 437 24.67 -11.04 1.17
CA VAL A 437 23.91 -11.24 2.40
C VAL A 437 24.43 -12.50 3.11
N SER A 438 24.79 -12.38 4.39
CA SER A 438 25.29 -13.50 5.20
C SER A 438 24.19 -14.49 5.62
N ILE A 439 23.46 -15.05 4.66
CA ILE A 439 22.36 -15.98 4.86
C ILE A 439 22.92 -17.29 5.43
N THR A 440 22.32 -17.74 6.54
CA THR A 440 22.70 -18.96 7.26
C THR A 440 21.61 -20.03 7.22
N CYS A 441 20.36 -19.65 6.95
CA CYS A 441 19.24 -20.56 6.83
C CYS A 441 18.49 -20.32 5.52
N LEU A 442 18.17 -21.38 4.78
CA LEU A 442 17.35 -21.33 3.56
C LEU A 442 16.07 -22.11 3.82
N ASN A 443 14.92 -21.53 3.55
CA ASN A 443 13.62 -22.13 3.80
C ASN A 443 12.72 -22.04 2.56
N ILE A 444 12.30 -23.17 2.00
CA ILE A 444 11.55 -23.22 0.73
C ILE A 444 10.18 -23.85 1.01
N THR A 445 9.12 -23.06 1.10
CA THR A 445 7.93 -23.45 1.89
C THR A 445 6.67 -23.89 1.13
N ARG A 446 6.47 -23.59 -0.17
CA ARG A 446 5.20 -23.93 -0.85
C ARG A 446 5.27 -24.87 -2.06
N TRP A 447 6.44 -25.24 -2.58
CA TRP A 447 6.55 -25.98 -3.86
C TRP A 447 7.61 -27.09 -3.87
N GLU A 448 7.42 -28.06 -4.78
CA GLU A 448 8.48 -29.01 -5.13
C GLU A 448 9.59 -28.26 -5.89
N ILE A 449 10.78 -28.14 -5.29
CA ILE A 449 11.91 -27.50 -5.97
C ILE A 449 12.67 -28.52 -6.82
N PHE A 450 13.01 -28.13 -8.05
CA PHE A 450 13.90 -28.92 -8.90
C PHE A 450 15.32 -28.92 -8.31
N ILE A 451 15.98 -30.08 -8.32
CA ILE A 451 17.31 -30.25 -7.71
C ILE A 451 18.37 -29.33 -8.33
N GLY A 452 18.30 -29.04 -9.64
CA GLY A 452 19.18 -28.10 -10.31
C GLY A 452 19.08 -26.69 -9.72
N SER A 453 17.85 -26.18 -9.60
CA SER A 453 17.58 -24.87 -8.99
C SER A 453 18.05 -24.82 -7.53
N LEU A 454 17.87 -25.91 -6.77
CA LEU A 454 18.38 -25.98 -5.40
C LEU A 454 19.91 -25.97 -5.35
N ILE A 455 20.60 -26.67 -6.26
CA ILE A 455 22.07 -26.66 -6.37
C ILE A 455 22.56 -25.24 -6.64
N GLU A 456 21.97 -24.55 -7.60
CA GLU A 456 22.35 -23.18 -7.94
C GLU A 456 22.10 -22.20 -6.79
N LEU A 457 20.93 -22.27 -6.14
CA LEU A 457 20.63 -21.44 -4.96
C LEU A 457 21.61 -21.67 -3.82
N VAL A 458 21.93 -22.93 -3.51
CA VAL A 458 22.90 -23.25 -2.45
C VAL A 458 24.31 -22.78 -2.84
N ALA A 459 24.67 -22.79 -4.13
CA ALA A 459 25.94 -22.23 -4.61
C ALA A 459 26.06 -20.72 -4.37
N CYS A 460 24.95 -19.98 -4.39
CA CYS A 460 24.91 -18.56 -4.08
C CYS A 460 24.93 -18.25 -2.57
N LEU A 461 24.90 -19.25 -1.68
CA LEU A 461 24.76 -19.08 -0.23
C LEU A 461 25.93 -19.72 0.54
N PRO A 462 27.13 -19.13 0.53
CA PRO A 462 28.34 -19.76 1.06
C PRO A 462 28.33 -19.99 2.58
N ASN A 463 27.52 -19.23 3.32
CA ASN A 463 27.41 -19.30 4.78
C ASN A 463 26.23 -20.18 5.26
N LEU A 464 25.58 -20.89 4.34
CA LEU A 464 24.39 -21.68 4.64
C LEU A 464 24.71 -22.85 5.57
N ASN A 465 24.11 -22.85 6.76
CA ASN A 465 24.25 -23.91 7.76
C ASN A 465 22.98 -24.76 7.94
N SER A 466 21.83 -24.22 7.52
CA SER A 466 20.51 -24.83 7.72
C SER A 466 19.70 -24.76 6.43
N LEU A 467 19.11 -25.88 6.03
CA LEU A 467 18.30 -26.00 4.82
C LEU A 467 16.94 -26.61 5.16
N VAL A 468 15.86 -25.91 4.84
CA VAL A 468 14.48 -26.37 4.99
C VAL A 468 13.85 -26.37 3.61
N VAL A 469 13.36 -27.52 3.17
CA VAL A 469 12.73 -27.70 1.86
C VAL A 469 11.37 -28.35 2.06
N SER A 470 10.34 -27.81 1.40
CA SER A 470 9.00 -28.36 1.47
C SER A 470 8.90 -29.71 0.78
N SER A 471 9.38 -29.82 -0.47
CA SER A 471 9.43 -31.07 -1.23
C SER A 471 10.49 -30.97 -2.35
N LEU A 472 11.02 -32.10 -2.82
CA LEU A 472 11.98 -32.15 -3.93
C LEU A 472 11.35 -32.79 -5.18
N ALA A 473 11.49 -32.14 -6.34
CA ALA A 473 11.01 -32.67 -7.62
C ALA A 473 12.07 -33.57 -8.27
N MET A 474 12.19 -34.83 -7.80
CA MET A 474 13.10 -35.83 -8.39
C MET A 474 12.50 -36.57 -9.62
N ILE A 475 11.20 -36.42 -9.86
CA ILE A 475 10.41 -37.35 -10.69
C ILE A 475 10.41 -36.97 -12.19
N LYS A 476 10.82 -35.76 -12.57
CA LYS A 476 11.01 -35.42 -13.99
C LYS A 476 12.40 -35.90 -14.43
N PRO A 477 12.52 -36.72 -15.48
CA PRO A 477 13.79 -37.26 -15.97
C PRO A 477 14.58 -36.17 -16.70
N ARG A 478 15.05 -35.16 -15.97
CA ARG A 478 16.09 -34.25 -16.44
C ARG A 478 17.38 -34.69 -15.76
N CYS A 479 18.30 -35.23 -16.56
CA CYS A 479 19.67 -35.40 -16.11
C CYS A 479 20.22 -34.02 -15.73
N LEU A 480 20.95 -33.94 -14.61
CA LEU A 480 21.73 -32.76 -14.30
C LEU A 480 22.66 -32.44 -15.48
N SER A 481 22.77 -31.16 -15.83
CA SER A 481 23.74 -30.66 -16.78
C SER A 481 25.16 -30.94 -16.28
N VAL A 482 26.15 -30.84 -17.18
CA VAL A 482 27.56 -30.99 -16.80
C VAL A 482 27.96 -29.94 -15.76
N GLU A 483 27.42 -28.73 -15.89
CA GLU A 483 27.64 -27.61 -14.98
C GLU A 483 27.01 -27.89 -13.62
N GLU A 484 25.72 -28.26 -13.56
CA GLU A 484 25.01 -28.61 -12.32
C GLU A 484 25.72 -29.76 -11.59
N THR A 485 26.17 -30.79 -12.33
CA THR A 485 26.92 -31.91 -11.76
C THR A 485 28.26 -31.47 -11.17
N THR A 486 28.94 -30.52 -11.83
CA THR A 486 30.23 -29.99 -11.38
C THR A 486 30.05 -29.12 -10.14
N THR A 487 29.05 -28.25 -10.14
CA THR A 487 28.66 -27.41 -9.00
C THR A 487 28.25 -28.25 -7.80
N LEU A 488 27.43 -29.29 -8.00
CA LEU A 488 27.04 -30.22 -6.94
C LEU A 488 28.25 -30.95 -6.33
N ARG A 489 29.19 -31.43 -7.14
CA ARG A 489 30.44 -32.03 -6.63
C ARG A 489 31.26 -31.04 -5.83
N TRP A 490 31.33 -29.79 -6.26
CA TRP A 490 32.03 -28.75 -5.51
C TRP A 490 31.31 -28.46 -4.18
N LEU A 491 29.99 -28.24 -4.21
CA LEU A 491 29.17 -27.99 -3.02
C LEU A 491 29.29 -29.12 -2.01
N SER A 492 29.20 -30.37 -2.44
CA SER A 492 29.30 -31.55 -1.57
C SER A 492 30.57 -31.59 -0.71
N LYS A 493 31.62 -30.84 -1.08
CA LYS A 493 32.88 -30.78 -0.34
C LYS A 493 33.07 -29.48 0.44
N ASN A 494 32.34 -28.42 0.08
CA ASN A 494 32.65 -27.07 0.53
C ASN A 494 31.51 -26.41 1.33
N ASN A 495 30.27 -26.87 1.22
CA ASN A 495 29.20 -26.31 2.05
C ASN A 495 29.29 -26.79 3.51
N VAL A 496 28.73 -25.97 4.40
CA VAL A 496 28.74 -26.17 5.86
C VAL A 496 27.33 -26.47 6.39
N ILE A 497 26.47 -27.02 5.55
CA ILE A 497 25.08 -27.33 5.91
C ILE A 497 25.08 -28.50 6.90
N THR A 498 24.70 -28.22 8.14
CA THR A 498 24.66 -29.19 9.24
C THR A 498 23.24 -29.62 9.58
N LYS A 499 22.24 -28.79 9.25
CA LYS A 499 20.83 -29.06 9.55
C LYS A 499 20.01 -29.09 8.28
N VAL A 500 19.29 -30.18 8.06
CA VAL A 500 18.39 -30.32 6.92
C VAL A 500 17.00 -30.76 7.39
N LYS A 501 15.97 -30.08 6.89
CA LYS A 501 14.57 -30.45 7.08
C LYS A 501 13.86 -30.59 5.74
N LEU A 502 13.20 -31.73 5.54
CA LEU A 502 12.39 -32.04 4.37
C LEU A 502 10.94 -32.30 4.81
N HIS A 503 10.01 -31.36 4.54
CA HIS A 503 8.61 -31.46 5.00
C HIS A 503 7.76 -32.49 4.24
N ARG A 504 8.22 -32.97 3.10
CA ARG A 504 7.52 -33.99 2.34
C ARG A 504 8.51 -34.79 1.54
N MET A 505 8.73 -36.02 1.99
CA MET A 505 9.55 -36.99 1.29
C MET A 505 8.70 -37.88 0.39
N ASN A 506 8.94 -37.84 -0.92
CA ASN A 506 8.22 -38.68 -1.89
C ASN A 506 9.03 -39.92 -2.32
N ASP A 507 10.37 -39.87 -2.28
CA ASP A 507 11.27 -40.96 -2.69
C ASP A 507 12.54 -41.02 -1.81
N LEU A 508 13.09 -42.23 -1.57
CA LEU A 508 14.40 -42.44 -0.94
C LEU A 508 15.55 -41.79 -1.73
N ALA A 509 15.40 -41.61 -3.04
CA ALA A 509 16.36 -40.90 -3.87
C ALA A 509 16.56 -39.43 -3.43
N GLU A 510 15.54 -38.79 -2.85
CA GLU A 510 15.62 -37.42 -2.30
C GLU A 510 16.60 -37.35 -1.13
N ILE A 511 16.57 -38.35 -0.25
CA ILE A 511 17.48 -38.45 0.89
C ILE A 511 18.92 -38.75 0.44
N GLN A 512 19.08 -39.61 -0.56
CA GLN A 512 20.39 -39.84 -1.19
C GLN A 512 20.99 -38.54 -1.74
N PHE A 513 20.17 -37.77 -2.45
CA PHE A 513 20.59 -36.48 -2.97
C PHE A 513 20.97 -35.52 -1.84
N LEU A 514 20.17 -35.40 -0.78
CA LEU A 514 20.47 -34.51 0.35
C LEU A 514 21.75 -34.91 1.10
N PHE A 515 22.01 -36.21 1.32
CA PHE A 515 23.28 -36.66 1.89
C PHE A 515 24.48 -36.37 0.99
N TYR A 516 24.28 -36.44 -0.34
CA TYR A 516 25.33 -36.09 -1.29
C TYR A 516 25.59 -34.58 -1.34
N LEU A 517 24.53 -33.77 -1.36
CA LEU A 517 24.63 -32.31 -1.35
C LEU A 517 25.24 -31.81 -0.04
N CYS A 518 24.78 -32.30 1.11
CA CYS A 518 25.16 -31.82 2.44
C CYS A 518 26.01 -32.88 3.19
N SER A 519 27.27 -33.03 2.80
CA SER A 519 28.15 -34.06 3.39
C SER A 519 28.48 -33.83 4.87
N SER A 520 28.33 -32.59 5.36
CA SER A 520 28.53 -32.19 6.75
C SER A 520 27.24 -32.26 7.59
N MET A 521 26.19 -32.91 7.10
CA MET A 521 24.89 -32.98 7.76
C MET A 521 24.98 -33.74 9.10
N GLU A 522 24.59 -33.07 10.19
CA GLU A 522 24.56 -33.61 11.55
C GLU A 522 23.12 -33.86 12.03
N TYR A 523 22.15 -33.14 11.45
CA TYR A 523 20.74 -33.22 11.80
C TYR A 523 19.88 -33.31 10.54
N LEU A 524 19.01 -34.32 10.50
CA LEU A 524 18.05 -34.56 9.44
C LEU A 524 16.64 -34.76 10.04
N GLU A 525 15.69 -33.91 9.63
CA GLU A 525 14.27 -34.03 9.98
C GLU A 525 13.46 -34.24 8.70
N VAL A 526 12.67 -35.31 8.64
CA VAL A 526 11.95 -35.69 7.44
C VAL A 526 10.54 -36.13 7.77
N ASP A 527 9.57 -35.52 7.10
CA ASP A 527 8.16 -35.91 7.14
C ASP A 527 7.89 -36.91 6.00
N CYS A 528 7.73 -38.19 6.36
CA CYS A 528 7.49 -39.28 5.39
C CYS A 528 6.05 -39.24 4.88
N THR A 529 5.86 -39.31 3.56
CA THR A 529 4.53 -39.58 2.98
C THR A 529 4.12 -41.03 3.20
N ASP A 530 2.82 -41.34 3.06
CA ASP A 530 2.26 -42.70 3.24
C ASP A 530 2.91 -43.78 2.36
N LYS A 531 3.68 -43.36 1.34
CA LYS A 531 4.40 -44.24 0.41
C LYS A 531 5.69 -44.83 0.99
N ILE A 532 6.28 -44.20 2.02
CA ILE A 532 7.59 -44.60 2.57
C ILE A 532 7.41 -44.98 4.04
N CYS A 533 7.74 -46.23 4.38
CA CYS A 533 7.68 -46.67 5.76
C CYS A 533 8.91 -46.15 6.55
N PRO A 534 8.75 -45.57 7.75
CA PRO A 534 9.87 -45.11 8.58
C PRO A 534 10.95 -46.17 8.83
N LYS A 535 10.57 -47.46 8.87
CA LYS A 535 11.51 -48.58 9.00
C LYS A 535 12.39 -48.77 7.76
N GLN A 536 11.90 -48.44 6.57
CA GLN A 536 12.71 -48.49 5.34
C GLN A 536 13.73 -47.35 5.34
N LEU A 537 13.33 -46.15 5.78
CA LEU A 537 14.23 -45.00 5.93
C LEU A 537 15.35 -45.28 6.94
N LEU A 538 15.03 -45.82 8.12
CA LEU A 538 16.03 -46.17 9.14
C LEU A 538 16.99 -47.30 8.74
N ARG A 539 16.64 -48.12 7.75
CA ARG A 539 17.55 -49.12 7.18
C ARG A 539 18.41 -48.55 6.05
N PHE A 540 17.97 -47.43 5.50
CA PHE A 540 18.60 -46.77 4.37
C PHE A 540 19.71 -45.81 4.83
N ILE A 541 19.44 -45.04 5.90
CA ILE A 541 20.41 -44.26 6.68
C ILE A 541 21.33 -45.23 7.42
#